data_AF-A0A4R0JMY5-F1
#
_entry.id   AF-A0A4R0JMY5-F1
#
_cell.length_a   1.000
_cell.length_b   1.000
_cell.length_c   1.000
_cell.angle_alpha   90.00
_cell.angle_beta   90.00
_cell.angle_gamma   90.00
#
_symmetry.space_group_name_H-M   'P 1'
#
loop_
_entity.id
_entity.type
_entity.pdbx_description
1 polymer ?
#
loop_
_entity_poly.entity_id
_entity_poly.type
_entity_poly.pdbx_seq_one_letter_code
_entity_poly.pdbx_strand_id
1 'polypeptide(L)'
;MKPDLAIAELEKLKREASDAGGLGTDDVLTGWRARAKGVLVAVFPPKHHLVESFDGVRYGVTVAWSGMPESMWDEARRDGIREAVALLDAAIYELRLRIADDSEPLDIRAYDPELWEHVKGLLEAEDWGKVASQTAIFVENHVREWAGNPTDKKGDPLYGQVLWQTVLADDSELRLGQRSAEWQGWRSLGSGFAQALRNVDVHRIQRRDDAKRYAVGVLGLGSLLLTQLRYEHSDILNEK
;
A
#
# COMPACT_ATOMS: atom_id res chain seq x y z
N MET A 1 -9.19 11.71 -5.18
CA MET A 1 -9.98 10.49 -5.47
C MET A 1 -9.04 9.28 -5.44
N LYS A 2 -9.49 8.08 -5.04
CA LYS A 2 -8.61 6.88 -5.03
C LYS A 2 -8.30 6.43 -6.48
N PRO A 3 -7.06 5.97 -6.79
CA PRO A 3 -6.67 5.56 -8.15
C PRO A 3 -7.58 4.50 -8.78
N ASP A 4 -7.96 3.45 -8.05
CA ASP A 4 -8.82 2.38 -8.58
C ASP A 4 -10.20 2.88 -8.98
N LEU A 5 -10.79 3.76 -8.17
CA LEU A 5 -12.09 4.37 -8.45
C LEU A 5 -11.99 5.27 -9.69
N ALA A 6 -10.91 6.03 -9.82
CA ALA A 6 -10.68 6.86 -10.99
C ALA A 6 -10.49 6.02 -12.26
N ILE A 7 -9.74 4.92 -12.21
CA ILE A 7 -9.61 3.99 -13.33
C ILE A 7 -10.98 3.45 -13.74
N ALA A 8 -11.81 3.02 -12.80
CA ALA A 8 -13.14 2.50 -13.09
C ALA A 8 -14.05 3.54 -13.77
N GLU A 9 -14.04 4.79 -13.27
CA GLU A 9 -14.81 5.90 -13.87
C GLU A 9 -14.27 6.31 -15.25
N LEU A 10 -12.96 6.36 -15.43
CA LEU A 10 -12.34 6.66 -16.73
C LEU A 10 -12.65 5.56 -17.77
N GLU A 11 -12.60 4.28 -17.39
CA GLU A 11 -12.98 3.16 -18.26
C GLU A 11 -14.47 3.21 -18.63
N LYS A 12 -15.34 3.65 -17.71
CA LYS A 12 -16.76 3.88 -18.01
C LYS A 12 -16.94 5.00 -19.02
N LEU A 13 -16.30 6.15 -18.80
CA LEU A 13 -16.36 7.30 -19.72
C LEU A 13 -15.79 6.96 -21.10
N LYS A 14 -14.76 6.10 -21.17
CA LYS A 14 -14.23 5.57 -22.43
C LYS A 14 -15.25 4.73 -23.19
N ARG A 15 -15.96 3.84 -22.49
CA ARG A 15 -17.03 3.04 -23.10
C ARG A 15 -18.16 3.93 -23.61
N GLU A 16 -18.60 4.91 -22.81
CA GLU A 16 -19.63 5.87 -23.21
C GLU A 16 -19.24 6.63 -24.51
N ALA A 17 -17.95 6.97 -24.68
CA ALA A 17 -17.45 7.63 -25.88
C ALA A 17 -17.27 6.69 -27.10
N SER A 18 -17.12 5.39 -26.85
CA SER A 18 -16.91 4.36 -27.88
C SER A 18 -18.22 3.79 -28.42
N ASP A 19 -19.32 3.92 -27.68
CA ASP A 19 -20.64 3.49 -28.12
C ASP A 19 -21.14 4.34 -29.30
N ALA A 20 -21.59 3.68 -30.36
CA ALA A 20 -22.08 4.33 -31.57
C ALA A 20 -23.30 5.22 -31.24
N GLY A 21 -23.08 6.55 -31.23
CA GLY A 21 -24.09 7.56 -30.89
C GLY A 21 -24.07 8.04 -29.43
N GLY A 22 -23.18 7.50 -28.58
CA GLY A 22 -23.12 7.83 -27.15
C GLY A 22 -22.88 9.32 -26.84
N LEU A 23 -22.23 10.04 -27.77
CA LEU A 23 -21.97 11.48 -27.69
C LEU A 23 -22.62 12.24 -28.85
N GLY A 24 -23.80 11.82 -29.30
CA GLY A 24 -24.44 12.31 -30.54
C GLY A 24 -24.88 13.78 -30.55
N THR A 25 -25.01 14.45 -29.39
CA THR A 25 -25.37 15.87 -29.29
C THR A 25 -24.32 16.68 -28.54
N ASP A 26 -24.24 17.98 -28.79
CA ASP A 26 -23.23 18.86 -28.18
C ASP A 26 -23.38 18.98 -26.66
N ASP A 27 -24.61 18.92 -26.15
CA ASP A 27 -24.87 18.92 -24.71
C ASP A 27 -24.33 17.66 -24.03
N VAL A 28 -24.53 16.49 -24.66
CA VAL A 28 -24.03 15.21 -24.14
C VAL A 28 -22.50 15.18 -24.19
N LEU A 29 -21.90 15.67 -25.27
CA LEU A 29 -20.45 15.80 -25.40
C LEU A 29 -19.86 16.73 -24.34
N THR A 30 -20.51 17.88 -24.09
CA THR A 30 -20.11 18.85 -23.08
C THR A 30 -20.18 18.26 -21.67
N GLY A 31 -21.27 17.56 -21.35
CA GLY A 31 -21.44 16.88 -20.06
C GLY A 31 -20.44 15.75 -19.86
N TRP A 32 -20.16 14.97 -20.91
CA TRP A 32 -19.12 13.93 -20.88
C TRP A 32 -17.74 14.54 -20.63
N ARG A 33 -17.38 15.60 -21.37
CA ARG A 33 -16.08 16.29 -21.23
C ARG A 33 -15.90 16.84 -19.81
N ALA A 34 -16.93 17.44 -19.24
CA ALA A 34 -16.89 17.96 -17.88
C ALA A 34 -16.67 16.85 -16.84
N ARG A 35 -17.34 15.70 -16.98
CA ARG A 35 -17.14 14.54 -16.10
C ARG A 35 -15.72 13.97 -16.22
N ALA A 36 -15.24 13.77 -17.44
CA ALA A 36 -13.87 13.29 -17.70
C ALA A 36 -12.82 14.23 -17.09
N LYS A 37 -12.94 15.54 -17.33
CA LYS A 37 -12.09 16.55 -16.70
C LYS A 37 -12.15 16.51 -15.17
N GLY A 38 -13.37 16.37 -14.61
CA GLY A 38 -13.57 16.26 -13.17
C GLY A 38 -12.80 15.09 -12.55
N VAL A 39 -12.81 13.93 -13.21
CA VAL A 39 -12.03 12.77 -12.76
C VAL A 39 -10.53 13.05 -12.88
N LEU A 40 -10.05 13.57 -14.00
CA LEU A 40 -8.62 13.87 -14.22
C LEU A 40 -8.07 14.86 -13.17
N VAL A 41 -8.78 15.97 -12.92
CA VAL A 41 -8.37 16.98 -11.91
C VAL A 41 -8.46 16.43 -10.47
N ALA A 42 -9.30 15.42 -10.22
CA ALA A 42 -9.41 14.80 -8.90
C ALA A 42 -8.28 13.81 -8.57
N VAL A 43 -7.47 13.40 -9.55
CA VAL A 43 -6.36 12.44 -9.38
C VAL A 43 -5.00 12.95 -9.84
N PHE A 44 -4.96 13.97 -10.69
CA PHE A 44 -3.74 14.63 -11.14
C PHE A 44 -3.67 16.07 -10.62
N PRO A 45 -2.46 16.61 -10.36
CA PRO A 45 -2.29 18.03 -10.08
C PRO A 45 -2.85 18.90 -11.23
N PRO A 46 -3.33 20.13 -10.97
CA PRO A 46 -3.94 20.98 -11.99
C PRO A 46 -3.06 21.29 -13.21
N LYS A 47 -1.73 21.26 -13.05
CA LYS A 47 -0.73 21.50 -14.13
C LYS A 47 -0.15 20.21 -14.71
N HIS A 48 -0.86 19.09 -14.54
CA HIS A 48 -0.41 17.82 -15.08
C HIS A 48 -0.62 17.80 -16.59
N HIS A 49 0.38 17.33 -17.34
CA HIS A 49 0.36 17.34 -18.81
C HIS A 49 -0.89 16.67 -19.39
N LEU A 50 -1.38 15.57 -18.81
CA LEU A 50 -2.63 14.92 -19.26
C LEU A 50 -3.89 15.79 -19.05
N VAL A 51 -3.93 16.59 -17.99
CA VAL A 51 -5.05 17.52 -17.74
C VAL A 51 -5.02 18.65 -18.75
N GLU A 52 -3.85 19.23 -18.99
CA GLU A 52 -3.65 20.32 -19.95
C GLU A 52 -3.93 19.86 -21.39
N SER A 53 -3.42 18.69 -21.78
CA SER A 53 -3.70 18.10 -23.10
C SER A 53 -5.18 17.80 -23.29
N PHE A 54 -5.87 17.27 -22.27
CA PHE A 54 -7.31 17.00 -22.34
C PHE A 54 -8.13 18.29 -22.49
N ASP A 55 -7.72 19.36 -21.81
CA ASP A 55 -8.32 20.68 -21.97
C ASP A 55 -8.11 21.27 -23.37
N GLY A 56 -6.98 20.92 -24.01
CA GLY A 56 -6.63 21.35 -25.36
C GLY A 56 -7.37 20.65 -26.49
N VAL A 57 -8.05 19.52 -26.24
CA VAL A 57 -8.73 18.75 -27.29
C VAL A 57 -9.81 19.58 -27.97
N ARG A 58 -9.80 19.52 -29.31
CA ARG A 58 -10.77 20.21 -30.17
C ARG A 58 -11.75 19.21 -30.77
N TYR A 59 -13.04 19.54 -30.72
CA TYR A 59 -14.13 18.71 -31.23
C TYR A 59 -14.82 19.33 -32.45
N GLY A 60 -14.19 20.33 -33.09
CA GLY A 60 -14.74 21.08 -34.21
C GLY A 60 -13.64 21.60 -35.13
N VAL A 61 -14.03 22.08 -36.30
CA VAL A 61 -13.08 22.55 -37.32
C VAL A 61 -12.35 23.81 -36.86
N THR A 62 -11.08 23.94 -37.24
CA THR A 62 -10.24 25.10 -36.87
C THR A 62 -10.54 26.33 -37.73
N VAL A 63 -11.01 26.14 -38.95
CA VAL A 63 -11.41 27.21 -39.88
C VAL A 63 -12.75 26.83 -40.47
N ALA A 64 -13.74 27.70 -40.34
CA ALA A 64 -15.05 27.53 -40.99
C ALA A 64 -15.17 28.49 -42.18
N TRP A 65 -15.75 28.03 -43.28
CA TRP A 65 -16.04 28.86 -44.46
C TRP A 65 -17.44 28.56 -45.03
N SER A 66 -17.97 29.50 -45.80
CA SER A 66 -19.28 29.37 -46.44
C SER A 66 -19.28 28.22 -47.46
N GLY A 67 -20.20 27.27 -47.32
CA GLY A 67 -20.28 26.07 -48.17
C GLY A 67 -19.48 24.86 -47.66
N MET A 68 -18.95 24.92 -46.43
CA MET A 68 -18.30 23.76 -45.80
C MET A 68 -19.29 22.59 -45.62
N PRO A 69 -18.95 21.37 -46.05
CA PRO A 69 -19.78 20.19 -45.83
C PRO A 69 -19.95 19.85 -44.34
N GLU A 70 -21.14 19.43 -43.94
CA GLU A 70 -21.44 18.96 -42.58
C GLU A 70 -20.57 17.76 -42.17
N SER A 71 -20.17 16.92 -43.13
CA SER A 71 -19.27 15.79 -42.90
C SER A 71 -17.90 16.18 -42.33
N MET A 72 -17.42 17.40 -42.58
CA MET A 72 -16.16 17.89 -41.98
C MET A 72 -16.31 18.20 -40.49
N TRP A 73 -17.50 18.65 -40.06
CA TRP A 73 -17.80 18.86 -38.64
C TRP A 73 -17.90 17.52 -37.91
N ASP A 74 -18.58 16.55 -38.52
CA ASP A 74 -18.67 15.20 -37.98
C ASP A 74 -17.32 14.50 -37.87
N GLU A 75 -16.42 14.74 -38.83
CA GLU A 75 -15.07 14.20 -38.82
C GLU A 75 -14.22 14.85 -37.72
N ALA A 76 -14.19 16.18 -37.63
CA ALA A 76 -13.47 16.89 -36.57
C ALA A 76 -13.97 16.51 -35.17
N ARG A 77 -15.28 16.31 -35.02
CA ARG A 77 -15.89 15.80 -33.79
C ARG A 77 -15.39 14.39 -33.46
N ARG A 78 -15.42 13.48 -34.43
CA ARG A 78 -14.95 12.10 -34.27
C ARG A 78 -13.48 12.06 -33.88
N ASP A 79 -12.64 12.88 -34.52
CA ASP A 79 -11.21 12.95 -34.22
C ASP A 79 -10.94 13.50 -32.82
N GLY A 80 -11.64 14.56 -32.40
CA GLY A 80 -11.56 15.08 -31.03
C GLY A 80 -11.97 14.04 -29.98
N ILE A 81 -13.03 13.27 -30.24
CA ILE A 81 -13.44 12.18 -29.33
C ILE A 81 -12.35 11.11 -29.24
N ARG A 82 -11.75 10.70 -30.37
CA ARG A 82 -10.66 9.71 -30.37
C ARG A 82 -9.44 10.21 -29.60
N GLU A 83 -9.04 11.47 -29.80
CA GLU A 83 -7.92 12.08 -29.09
C GLU A 83 -8.18 12.12 -27.58
N ALA A 84 -9.38 12.55 -27.17
CA ALA A 84 -9.77 12.57 -25.78
C ALA A 84 -9.75 11.17 -25.15
N VAL A 85 -10.27 10.16 -25.85
CA VAL A 85 -10.23 8.75 -25.42
C VAL A 85 -8.79 8.27 -25.25
N ALA A 86 -7.89 8.57 -26.20
CA ALA A 86 -6.49 8.21 -26.10
C ALA A 86 -5.81 8.84 -24.86
N LEU A 87 -6.16 10.07 -24.52
CA LEU A 87 -5.70 10.73 -23.29
C LEU A 87 -6.27 10.07 -22.03
N LEU A 88 -7.51 9.59 -22.05
CA LEU A 88 -8.07 8.81 -20.93
C LEU A 88 -7.35 7.47 -20.77
N ASP A 89 -7.00 6.79 -21.86
CA ASP A 89 -6.20 5.56 -21.82
C ASP A 89 -4.80 5.82 -21.24
N ALA A 90 -4.15 6.92 -21.63
CA ALA A 90 -2.87 7.33 -21.05
C ALA A 90 -2.98 7.61 -19.54
N ALA A 91 -4.05 8.28 -19.11
CA ALA A 91 -4.33 8.52 -17.69
C ALA A 91 -4.56 7.21 -16.92
N ILE A 92 -5.33 6.28 -17.46
CA ILE A 92 -5.54 4.95 -16.87
C ILE A 92 -4.21 4.21 -16.73
N TYR A 93 -3.36 4.25 -17.76
CA TYR A 93 -2.05 3.61 -17.73
C TYR A 93 -1.15 4.21 -16.64
N GLU A 94 -1.05 5.52 -16.53
CA GLU A 94 -0.25 6.17 -15.50
C GLU A 94 -0.76 5.86 -14.09
N LEU A 95 -2.09 5.83 -13.89
CA LEU A 95 -2.69 5.43 -12.62
C LEU A 95 -2.37 3.96 -12.28
N ARG A 96 -2.40 3.06 -13.28
CA ARG A 96 -1.99 1.66 -13.09
C ARG A 96 -0.51 1.54 -12.73
N LEU A 97 0.37 2.35 -13.32
CA LEU A 97 1.78 2.38 -12.92
C LEU A 97 1.95 2.82 -11.47
N ARG A 98 1.22 3.85 -11.01
CA ARG A 98 1.27 4.28 -9.60
C ARG A 98 0.81 3.19 -8.64
N ILE A 99 -0.22 2.42 -9.02
CA ILE A 99 -0.66 1.25 -8.25
C ILE A 99 0.41 0.15 -8.27
N ALA A 100 1.03 -0.07 -9.43
CA ALA A 100 2.06 -1.08 -9.61
C ALA A 100 3.35 -0.75 -8.84
N ASP A 101 3.70 0.53 -8.69
CA ASP A 101 4.85 1.00 -7.90
C ASP A 101 4.63 0.78 -6.39
N ASP A 102 3.38 0.94 -5.91
CA ASP A 102 2.96 0.48 -4.57
C ASP A 102 2.94 -1.08 -4.45
N SER A 103 3.29 -1.80 -5.52
CA SER A 103 3.28 -3.26 -5.62
C SER A 103 4.64 -3.92 -5.89
N GLU A 104 5.77 -3.23 -5.62
CA GLU A 104 7.08 -3.88 -5.65
C GLU A 104 7.03 -5.23 -4.91
N PRO A 105 7.43 -6.34 -5.57
CA PRO A 105 7.42 -7.64 -4.94
C PRO A 105 8.35 -7.60 -3.73
N LEU A 106 7.80 -7.94 -2.56
CA LEU A 106 8.57 -7.99 -1.32
C LEU A 106 9.77 -8.92 -1.51
N ASP A 107 10.97 -8.41 -1.32
CA ASP A 107 12.17 -9.24 -1.36
C ASP A 107 12.14 -10.19 -0.16
N ILE A 108 11.84 -11.46 -0.44
CA ILE A 108 11.76 -12.54 0.56
C ILE A 108 13.03 -12.59 1.41
N ARG A 109 14.19 -12.26 0.82
CA ARG A 109 15.49 -12.31 1.50
C ARG A 109 15.69 -11.20 2.51
N ALA A 110 14.83 -10.18 2.51
CA ALA A 110 14.87 -9.07 3.46
C ALA A 110 14.16 -9.39 4.79
N TYR A 111 13.50 -10.54 4.91
CA TYR A 111 12.72 -10.92 6.09
C TYR A 111 13.28 -12.15 6.78
N ASP A 112 12.95 -12.31 8.06
CA ASP A 112 13.26 -13.54 8.80
C ASP A 112 12.53 -14.72 8.12
N PRO A 113 13.24 -15.83 7.81
CA PRO A 113 12.68 -16.90 6.97
C PRO A 113 11.53 -17.66 7.62
N GLU A 114 11.56 -17.85 8.95
CA GLU A 114 10.49 -18.56 9.67
C GLU A 114 9.26 -17.66 9.79
N LEU A 115 9.48 -16.37 10.10
CA LEU A 115 8.42 -15.38 10.12
C LEU A 115 7.78 -15.21 8.72
N TRP A 116 8.59 -15.19 7.66
CA TRP A 116 8.09 -15.12 6.29
C TRP A 116 7.18 -16.31 5.98
N GLU A 117 7.62 -17.53 6.25
CA GLU A 117 6.83 -18.74 5.98
C GLU A 117 5.51 -18.73 6.78
N HIS A 118 5.53 -18.23 8.02
CA HIS A 118 4.34 -18.09 8.86
C HIS A 118 3.28 -17.16 8.26
N VAL A 119 3.68 -16.05 7.61
CA VAL A 119 2.75 -15.04 7.09
C VAL A 119 2.53 -15.10 5.58
N LYS A 120 3.29 -15.91 4.84
CA LYS A 120 3.27 -15.97 3.37
C LYS A 120 1.87 -16.15 2.80
N GLY A 121 1.10 -17.10 3.33
CA GLY A 121 -0.28 -17.33 2.88
C GLY A 121 -1.20 -16.12 3.08
N LEU A 122 -0.93 -15.28 4.08
CA LEU A 122 -1.68 -14.04 4.32
C LEU A 122 -1.24 -12.91 3.39
N LEU A 123 0.05 -12.86 3.04
CA LEU A 123 0.58 -11.94 2.04
C LEU A 123 0.00 -12.23 0.66
N GLU A 124 -0.04 -13.51 0.26
CA GLU A 124 -0.65 -13.96 -1.01
C GLU A 124 -2.16 -13.70 -1.06
N ALA A 125 -2.85 -13.81 0.08
CA ALA A 125 -4.27 -13.48 0.21
C ALA A 125 -4.55 -11.98 0.40
N GLU A 126 -3.51 -11.13 0.43
CA GLU A 126 -3.60 -9.69 0.71
C GLU A 126 -4.36 -9.35 2.01
N ASP A 127 -4.33 -10.24 3.00
CA ASP A 127 -4.97 -10.03 4.31
C ASP A 127 -4.03 -9.21 5.23
N TRP A 128 -3.75 -7.98 4.82
CA TRP A 128 -2.75 -7.10 5.45
C TRP A 128 -2.98 -6.87 6.94
N GLY A 129 -4.24 -6.81 7.37
CA GLY A 129 -4.59 -6.69 8.79
C GLY A 129 -4.18 -7.92 9.59
N LYS A 130 -4.33 -9.12 9.03
CA LYS A 130 -3.82 -10.35 9.65
C LYS A 130 -2.31 -10.47 9.57
N VAL A 131 -1.67 -10.02 8.50
CA VAL A 131 -0.19 -10.02 8.40
C VAL A 131 0.44 -9.28 9.58
N ALA A 132 -0.04 -8.07 9.90
CA ALA A 132 0.49 -7.29 11.03
C ALA A 132 0.28 -8.01 12.37
N SER A 133 -0.94 -8.48 12.65
CA SER A 133 -1.24 -9.16 13.92
C SER A 133 -0.50 -10.49 14.07
N GLN A 134 -0.42 -11.31 13.02
CA GLN A 134 0.30 -12.57 13.03
C GLN A 134 1.81 -12.38 13.18
N THR A 135 2.37 -11.33 12.58
CA THR A 135 3.77 -10.96 12.81
C THR A 135 4.02 -10.69 14.29
N ALA A 136 3.20 -9.84 14.92
CA ALA A 136 3.36 -9.49 16.33
C ALA A 136 3.23 -10.69 17.27
N ILE A 137 2.27 -11.57 16.99
CA ILE A 137 2.06 -12.82 17.74
C ILE A 137 3.25 -13.77 17.56
N PHE A 138 3.71 -13.94 16.33
CA PHE A 138 4.82 -14.85 16.00
C PHE A 138 6.11 -14.45 16.71
N VAL A 139 6.49 -13.17 16.60
CA VAL A 139 7.71 -12.64 17.21
C VAL A 139 7.65 -12.79 18.73
N GLU A 140 6.51 -12.47 19.35
CA GLU A 140 6.37 -12.60 20.80
C GLU A 140 6.47 -14.06 21.26
N ASN A 141 5.81 -14.99 20.56
CA ASN A 141 5.88 -16.41 20.90
C ASN A 141 7.32 -16.93 20.82
N HIS A 142 8.05 -16.60 19.75
CA HIS A 142 9.45 -17.02 19.59
C HIS A 142 10.34 -16.46 20.70
N VAL A 143 10.22 -15.17 21.00
CA VAL A 143 10.99 -14.54 22.08
C VAL A 143 10.68 -15.17 23.44
N ARG A 144 9.41 -15.52 23.68
CA ARG A 144 9.00 -16.20 24.91
C ARG A 144 9.61 -17.61 25.00
N GLU A 145 9.58 -18.37 23.91
CA GLU A 145 10.16 -19.71 23.84
C GLU A 145 11.66 -19.69 24.08
N TRP A 146 12.38 -18.79 23.41
CA TRP A 146 13.82 -18.58 23.58
C TRP A 146 14.19 -18.19 25.02
N ALA A 147 13.38 -17.35 25.64
CA ALA A 147 13.53 -16.94 27.03
C ALA A 147 13.11 -18.02 28.06
N GLY A 148 12.68 -19.21 27.61
CA GLY A 148 12.27 -20.29 28.50
C GLY A 148 10.91 -20.10 29.16
N ASN A 149 9.98 -19.41 28.48
CA ASN A 149 8.63 -19.13 28.94
C ASN A 149 8.58 -18.43 30.31
N PRO A 150 9.13 -17.20 30.42
CA PRO A 150 9.17 -16.48 31.68
C PRO A 150 7.76 -16.21 32.22
N THR A 151 7.61 -16.29 33.54
CA THR A 151 6.35 -16.09 34.26
C THR A 151 6.44 -14.93 35.24
N ASP A 152 5.29 -14.39 35.61
CA ASP A 152 5.18 -13.40 36.68
C ASP A 152 5.28 -14.05 38.07
N LYS A 153 5.12 -13.23 39.13
CA LYS A 153 5.18 -13.71 40.52
C LYS A 153 4.08 -14.71 40.88
N LYS A 154 3.02 -14.81 40.08
CA LYS A 154 1.90 -15.74 40.27
C LYS A 154 2.02 -17.00 39.41
N GLY A 155 3.03 -17.06 38.54
CA GLY A 155 3.24 -18.16 37.60
C GLY A 155 2.51 -17.96 36.26
N ASP A 156 1.92 -16.79 36.02
CA ASP A 156 1.25 -16.49 34.75
C ASP A 156 2.29 -16.13 33.67
N PRO A 157 2.17 -16.63 32.42
CA PRO A 157 3.14 -16.32 31.38
C PRO A 157 3.23 -14.82 31.08
N LEU A 158 4.45 -14.32 30.87
CA LEU A 158 4.67 -12.92 30.50
C LEU A 158 4.34 -12.67 29.03
N TYR A 159 3.73 -11.51 28.78
CA TYR A 159 3.33 -11.02 27.47
C TYR A 159 3.55 -9.51 27.34
N GLY A 160 3.50 -9.03 26.11
CA GLY A 160 3.52 -7.61 25.78
C GLY A 160 4.79 -6.93 26.28
N GLN A 161 4.66 -5.67 26.67
CA GLN A 161 5.77 -4.86 27.16
C GLN A 161 6.58 -5.54 28.27
N VAL A 162 5.90 -6.19 29.23
CA VAL A 162 6.56 -6.78 30.40
C VAL A 162 7.47 -7.93 29.99
N LEU A 163 7.07 -8.74 29.02
CA LEU A 163 7.94 -9.78 28.45
C LEU A 163 9.23 -9.14 27.89
N TRP A 164 9.11 -8.14 27.03
CA TRP A 164 10.27 -7.51 26.39
C TRP A 164 11.20 -6.81 27.38
N GLN A 165 10.65 -6.18 28.42
CA GLN A 165 11.45 -5.57 29.48
C GLN A 165 12.24 -6.60 30.27
N THR A 166 11.66 -7.76 30.53
CA THR A 166 12.33 -8.87 31.23
C THR A 166 13.38 -9.54 30.34
N VAL A 167 13.00 -9.91 29.11
CA VAL A 167 13.88 -10.67 28.21
C VAL A 167 15.07 -9.85 27.74
N LEU A 168 14.91 -8.53 27.57
CA LEU A 168 16.00 -7.63 27.17
C LEU A 168 16.57 -6.84 28.35
N ALA A 169 16.41 -7.30 29.59
CA ALA A 169 16.98 -6.66 30.77
C ALA A 169 18.53 -6.63 30.72
N ASP A 170 19.18 -5.74 31.49
CA ASP A 170 20.64 -5.58 31.44
C ASP A 170 21.39 -6.84 31.93
N ASP A 171 20.74 -7.58 32.82
CA ASP A 171 21.17 -8.84 33.42
C ASP A 171 20.63 -10.09 32.70
N SER A 172 19.85 -9.92 31.62
CA SER A 172 19.32 -11.04 30.84
C SER A 172 20.40 -11.65 29.94
N GLU A 173 20.35 -12.97 29.78
CA GLU A 173 21.15 -13.72 28.81
C GLU A 173 20.84 -13.30 27.37
N LEU A 174 19.60 -12.87 27.10
CA LEU A 174 19.13 -12.44 25.77
C LEU A 174 19.23 -10.93 25.55
N ARG A 175 19.97 -10.19 26.38
CA ARG A 175 20.19 -8.75 26.17
C ARG A 175 20.79 -8.49 24.78
N LEU A 176 20.41 -7.39 24.14
CA LEU A 176 20.92 -7.03 22.82
C LEU A 176 21.81 -5.80 22.87
N GLY A 177 22.89 -5.79 22.10
CA GLY A 177 23.85 -4.72 21.96
C GLY A 177 25.10 -4.88 22.84
N GLN A 178 26.13 -4.08 22.54
CA GLN A 178 27.43 -4.15 23.23
C GLN A 178 27.57 -3.10 24.33
N ARG A 179 26.82 -2.00 24.24
CA ARG A 179 26.92 -0.84 25.14
C ARG A 179 25.59 -0.55 25.80
N SER A 180 25.62 0.08 26.97
CA SER A 180 24.42 0.45 27.74
C SER A 180 23.38 1.24 26.94
N ALA A 181 23.82 2.14 26.05
CA ALA A 181 22.92 2.89 25.17
C ALA A 181 22.20 1.98 24.15
N GLU A 182 22.88 0.96 23.64
CA GLU A 182 22.30 -0.02 22.71
C GLU A 182 21.35 -0.96 23.44
N TRP A 183 21.70 -1.41 24.66
CA TRP A 183 20.83 -2.22 25.51
C TRP A 183 19.48 -1.53 25.74
N GLN A 184 19.53 -0.25 26.11
CA GLN A 184 18.34 0.55 26.29
C GLN A 184 17.57 0.72 24.98
N GLY A 185 18.26 0.98 23.87
CA GLY A 185 17.66 1.13 22.55
C GLY A 185 16.86 -0.11 22.14
N TRP A 186 17.45 -1.30 22.23
CA TRP A 186 16.79 -2.56 21.90
C TRP A 186 15.63 -2.89 22.83
N ARG A 187 15.79 -2.69 24.14
CA ARG A 187 14.69 -2.87 25.10
C ARG A 187 13.52 -1.94 24.81
N SER A 188 13.80 -0.66 24.50
CA SER A 188 12.79 0.32 24.11
C SER A 188 12.11 -0.06 22.79
N LEU A 189 12.86 -0.56 21.82
CA LEU A 189 12.32 -1.01 20.54
C LEU A 189 11.36 -2.21 20.71
N GLY A 190 11.77 -3.25 21.43
CA GLY A 190 10.92 -4.41 21.72
C GLY A 190 9.68 -4.05 22.54
N SER A 191 9.86 -3.20 23.56
CA SER A 191 8.74 -2.67 24.35
C SER A 191 7.75 -1.89 23.47
N GLY A 192 8.27 -1.03 22.59
CA GLY A 192 7.48 -0.24 21.64
C GLY A 192 6.74 -1.11 20.63
N PHE A 193 7.40 -2.14 20.09
CA PHE A 193 6.77 -3.14 19.21
C PHE A 193 5.55 -3.77 19.87
N ALA A 194 5.69 -4.20 21.13
CA ALA A 194 4.60 -4.84 21.86
C ALA A 194 3.44 -3.87 22.18
N GLN A 195 3.77 -2.65 22.63
CA GLN A 195 2.76 -1.67 23.01
C GLN A 195 2.01 -1.09 21.81
N ALA A 196 2.73 -0.76 20.73
CA ALA A 196 2.17 -0.05 19.60
C ALA A 196 1.50 -0.97 18.58
N LEU A 197 2.00 -2.20 18.42
CA LEU A 197 1.57 -3.10 17.36
C LEU A 197 0.76 -4.26 17.92
N ARG A 198 1.30 -5.03 18.86
CA ARG A 198 0.60 -6.19 19.40
C ARG A 198 -0.72 -5.83 20.08
N ASN A 199 -0.72 -4.87 21.00
CA ASN A 199 -1.94 -4.49 21.72
C ASN A 199 -3.03 -3.91 20.80
N VAL A 200 -2.63 -3.32 19.67
CA VAL A 200 -3.54 -2.67 18.73
C VAL A 200 -4.08 -3.67 17.71
N ASP A 201 -3.20 -4.49 17.13
CA ASP A 201 -3.53 -5.37 16.01
C ASP A 201 -4.13 -6.72 16.45
N VAL A 202 -3.82 -7.21 17.66
CA VAL A 202 -4.47 -8.41 18.22
C VAL A 202 -5.93 -8.15 18.59
N HIS A 203 -6.27 -6.90 18.95
CA HIS A 203 -7.61 -6.54 19.42
C HIS A 203 -8.46 -5.80 18.39
N ARG A 204 -7.88 -5.29 17.30
CA ARG A 204 -8.60 -4.63 16.20
C ARG A 204 -7.93 -4.90 14.86
N ILE A 205 -8.59 -5.67 13.98
CA ILE A 205 -8.25 -5.65 12.55
C ILE A 205 -8.59 -4.25 12.03
N GLN A 206 -7.58 -3.41 11.85
CA GLN A 206 -7.79 -2.04 11.40
C GLN A 206 -8.15 -2.02 9.91
N ARG A 207 -9.29 -1.40 9.58
CA ARG A 207 -9.58 -0.97 8.20
C ARG A 207 -8.87 0.35 7.96
N ARG A 208 -7.72 0.30 7.29
CA ARG A 208 -6.91 1.47 6.95
C ARG A 208 -6.55 1.46 5.46
N ASP A 209 -6.47 2.64 4.88
CA ASP A 209 -6.19 2.83 3.45
C ASP A 209 -4.74 2.47 3.09
N ASP A 210 -3.85 2.44 4.08
CA ASP A 210 -2.42 2.11 3.99
C ASP A 210 -2.07 0.75 4.62
N ALA A 211 -3.04 -0.17 4.72
CA ALA A 211 -2.90 -1.45 5.42
C ALA A 211 -1.67 -2.26 4.99
N LYS A 212 -1.40 -2.28 3.67
CA LYS A 212 -0.23 -2.95 3.11
C LYS A 212 1.08 -2.36 3.61
N ARG A 213 1.29 -1.04 3.45
CA ARG A 213 2.53 -0.37 3.90
C ARG A 213 2.74 -0.54 5.40
N TYR A 214 1.67 -0.41 6.18
CA TYR A 214 1.74 -0.66 7.61
C TYR A 214 2.17 -2.10 7.92
N ALA A 215 1.51 -3.09 7.33
CA ALA A 215 1.81 -4.50 7.57
C ALA A 215 3.25 -4.86 7.17
N VAL A 216 3.73 -4.33 6.06
CA VAL A 216 5.14 -4.49 5.62
C VAL A 216 6.11 -3.87 6.62
N GLY A 217 5.79 -2.69 7.19
CA GLY A 217 6.58 -2.07 8.25
C GLY A 217 6.63 -2.91 9.53
N VAL A 218 5.49 -3.49 9.93
CA VAL A 218 5.42 -4.42 11.07
C VAL A 218 6.24 -5.69 10.81
N LEU A 219 6.12 -6.27 9.62
CA LEU A 219 6.88 -7.45 9.19
C LEU A 219 8.38 -7.19 9.19
N GLY A 220 8.81 -6.03 8.67
CA GLY A 220 10.21 -5.63 8.68
C GLY A 220 10.76 -5.42 10.09
N LEU A 221 10.00 -4.78 10.98
CA LEU A 221 10.41 -4.59 12.37
C LEU A 221 10.46 -5.92 13.15
N GLY A 222 9.49 -6.82 12.93
CA GLY A 222 9.51 -8.16 13.50
C GLY A 222 10.72 -8.96 13.04
N SER A 223 11.03 -8.89 11.74
CA SER A 223 12.22 -9.53 11.16
C SER A 223 13.52 -8.97 11.73
N LEU A 224 13.61 -7.65 11.92
CA LEU A 224 14.76 -7.01 12.55
C LEU A 224 15.02 -7.55 13.97
N LEU A 225 13.97 -7.64 14.79
CA LEU A 225 14.09 -8.14 16.16
C LEU A 225 14.55 -9.61 16.19
N LEU A 226 13.95 -10.47 15.38
CA LEU A 226 14.32 -11.89 15.29
C LEU A 226 15.75 -12.07 14.76
N THR A 227 16.11 -11.34 13.70
CA THR A 227 17.44 -11.41 13.09
C THR A 227 18.51 -10.97 14.08
N GLN A 228 18.29 -9.88 14.84
CA GLN A 228 19.25 -9.42 15.82
C GLN A 228 19.43 -10.40 16.98
N LEU A 229 18.33 -10.98 17.49
CA LEU A 229 18.38 -12.01 18.53
C LEU A 229 19.15 -13.24 18.08
N ARG A 230 18.90 -13.74 16.85
CA ARG A 230 19.66 -14.86 16.29
C ARG A 230 21.13 -14.51 16.07
N TYR A 231 21.42 -13.30 15.61
CA TYR A 231 22.80 -12.87 15.38
C TYR A 231 23.62 -12.82 16.67
N GLU A 232 23.08 -12.19 17.72
CA GLU A 232 23.82 -12.03 18.98
C GLU A 232 23.80 -13.28 19.87
N HIS A 233 22.78 -14.14 19.75
CA HIS A 233 22.56 -15.27 20.65
C HIS A 233 22.43 -16.62 19.95
N SER A 234 22.96 -16.76 18.72
CA SER A 234 22.86 -18.01 17.94
C SER A 234 23.24 -19.27 18.73
N ASP A 235 24.26 -19.17 19.58
CA ASP A 235 24.73 -20.29 20.42
C ASP A 235 23.67 -20.73 21.44
N ILE A 236 22.97 -19.78 22.05
CA ILE A 236 21.93 -20.05 23.07
C ILE A 236 20.64 -20.54 22.41
N LEU A 237 20.33 -20.01 21.23
CA LEU A 237 19.07 -20.27 20.53
C LEU A 237 19.08 -21.58 19.73
N ASN A 238 20.25 -22.09 19.33
CA ASN A 238 20.39 -23.36 18.62
C ASN A 238 20.53 -24.58 19.57
N GLU A 239 20.77 -24.36 20.87
CA GLU A 239 20.91 -25.42 21.89
C GLU A 239 19.59 -25.79 22.58
N LYS A 240 18.49 -25.05 22.35
CA LYS A 240 17.15 -25.29 22.92
C LYS A 240 16.19 -25.86 21.88
#